data_AF-A0AA51QV36-F1
#
_entry.id   AF-A0AA51QV36-F1
#
_cell.length_a   1.000
_cell.length_b   1.000
_cell.length_c   1.000
_cell.angle_alpha   90.00
_cell.angle_beta   90.00
_cell.angle_gamma   90.00
#
_symmetry.space_group_name_H-M   'P 1'
#
loop_
_entity.id
_entity.type
_entity.pdbx_description
1 polymer ?
#
loop_
_entity_poly.entity_id
_entity_poly.type
_entity_poly.pdbx_seq_one_letter_code
_entity_poly.pdbx_strand_id
1 'polypeptide(L)'
;MYANLFTMIEVGNKPVIEDNEENRAICRKYCRNCQNYRKHTLEKFQPTELFCARGQSSATGMKLFGCFCSGCELYTKYHQRGGFYCVRR
;
A
#
# COMPACT_ATOMS: atom_id res chain seq x y z
N MET A 1 37.76 -13.71 -1.38
CA MET A 1 36.98 -12.52 -1.79
C MET A 1 36.25 -12.84 -3.08
N TYR A 2 34.99 -13.23 -3.00
CA TYR A 2 34.13 -13.34 -4.19
C TYR A 2 32.87 -12.54 -3.89
N ALA A 3 32.85 -11.29 -4.35
CA ALA A 3 31.66 -10.44 -4.30
C ALA A 3 30.68 -10.99 -5.35
N ASN A 4 29.57 -11.55 -4.90
CA ASN A 4 28.54 -12.08 -5.78
C ASN A 4 27.78 -10.92 -6.43
N LEU A 5 27.97 -10.84 -7.74
CA LEU A 5 27.21 -10.08 -8.71
C LEU A 5 25.79 -10.68 -8.81
N PHE A 6 24.83 -10.17 -8.02
CA PHE A 6 23.41 -10.52 -8.18
C PHE A 6 22.63 -9.25 -8.53
N THR A 7 22.63 -8.96 -9.83
CA THR A 7 21.57 -8.32 -10.62
C THR A 7 20.49 -7.56 -9.84
N MET A 8 20.68 -6.24 -9.74
CA MET A 8 19.58 -5.30 -9.51
C MET A 8 18.72 -5.25 -10.79
N ILE A 9 17.56 -5.91 -10.76
CA ILE A 9 16.52 -5.71 -11.76
C ILE A 9 15.93 -4.32 -11.48
N GLU A 10 16.14 -3.40 -12.41
CA GLU A 10 15.55 -2.07 -12.45
C GLU A 10 14.02 -2.16 -12.57
N VAL A 11 13.31 -2.28 -11.45
CA VAL A 11 11.88 -2.01 -11.41
C VAL A 11 11.73 -0.49 -11.32
N GLY A 12 11.39 0.11 -12.46
CA GLY A 12 11.31 1.55 -12.69
C GLY A 12 10.97 2.39 -11.46
N ASN A 13 11.85 3.34 -11.18
CA ASN A 13 11.90 4.19 -9.99
C ASN A 13 10.69 5.12 -9.93
N LYS A 14 9.51 4.59 -9.62
CA LYS A 14 8.35 5.41 -9.27
C LYS A 14 8.59 6.00 -7.88
N PRO A 15 8.24 7.27 -7.65
CA PRO A 15 8.39 7.87 -6.34
C PRO A 15 7.64 7.04 -5.31
N VAL A 16 8.38 6.63 -4.27
CA VAL A 16 7.80 6.10 -3.04
C VAL A 16 6.82 7.17 -2.54
N ILE A 17 5.59 6.77 -2.23
CA ILE A 17 4.60 7.68 -1.66
C ILE A 17 5.15 8.22 -0.35
N GLU A 18 5.17 9.54 -0.20
CA GLU A 18 5.72 10.17 0.99
C GLU A 18 4.84 9.89 2.22
N ASP A 19 5.46 9.54 3.34
CA ASP A 19 4.78 9.37 4.62
C ASP A 19 4.63 10.71 5.35
N ASN A 20 3.84 11.60 4.76
CA ASN A 20 3.51 12.92 5.28
C ASN A 20 2.02 13.01 5.68
N GLU A 21 1.66 14.04 6.42
CA GLU A 21 0.30 14.17 6.96
C GLU A 21 -0.76 14.40 5.87
N GLU A 22 -0.41 15.10 4.80
CA GLU A 22 -1.28 15.30 3.64
C GLU A 22 -1.68 13.95 3.03
N ASN A 23 -0.70 13.09 2.78
CA ASN A 23 -0.93 11.77 2.21
C ASN A 23 -1.67 10.84 3.20
N ARG A 24 -1.38 10.94 4.50
CA ARG A 24 -2.16 10.22 5.53
C ARG A 24 -3.62 10.66 5.57
N ALA A 25 -3.90 11.97 5.45
CA ALA A 25 -5.27 12.48 5.39
C ALA A 25 -6.04 11.94 4.16
N ILE A 26 -5.42 11.94 2.98
CA ILE A 26 -6.00 11.31 1.78
C ILE A 26 -6.22 9.81 2.03
N CYS A 27 -5.23 9.11 2.58
CA CYS A 27 -5.35 7.70 2.90
C CYS A 27 -6.55 7.43 3.83
N ARG A 28 -6.82 8.27 4.82
CA ARG A 28 -7.96 8.08 5.73
C ARG A 28 -9.30 8.30 5.07
N LYS A 29 -9.42 9.27 4.14
CA LYS A 29 -10.64 9.48 3.32
C LYS A 29 -10.98 8.25 2.49
N TYR A 30 -9.95 7.61 1.95
CA TYR A 30 -10.08 6.48 1.05
C TYR A 30 -9.99 5.15 1.83
N CYS A 31 -8.79 4.72 2.26
CA CYS A 31 -8.50 3.40 2.84
C CYS A 31 -9.42 3.01 4.01
N ARG A 32 -9.79 3.92 4.91
CA ARG A 32 -10.70 3.57 6.03
C ARG A 32 -12.12 3.21 5.58
N ASN A 33 -12.52 3.68 4.40
CA ASN A 33 -13.80 3.33 3.78
C ASN A 33 -13.72 2.09 2.87
N CYS A 34 -12.53 1.48 2.73
CA CYS A 34 -12.30 0.33 1.85
C CYS A 34 -12.96 -0.93 2.41
N GLN A 35 -13.57 -1.71 1.53
CA GLN A 35 -14.15 -3.00 1.91
C GLN A 35 -13.07 -3.93 2.49
N ASN A 36 -11.88 -4.00 1.87
CA ASN A 36 -10.74 -4.73 2.42
C ASN A 36 -10.36 -4.26 3.82
N TYR A 37 -10.22 -2.95 4.04
CA TYR A 37 -9.81 -2.41 5.34
C TYR A 37 -10.80 -2.77 6.45
N ARG A 38 -12.09 -2.54 6.21
CA ARG A 38 -13.15 -2.79 7.19
C ARG A 38 -13.36 -4.27 7.45
N LYS A 39 -13.37 -5.10 6.40
CA LYS A 39 -13.60 -6.54 6.50
C LYS A 39 -12.54 -7.23 7.36
N HIS A 40 -11.33 -6.70 7.32
CA HIS A 40 -10.16 -7.27 7.96
C HIS A 40 -9.74 -6.54 9.24
N THR A 41 -10.52 -5.53 9.68
CA THR A 41 -10.23 -4.72 10.88
C THR A 41 -8.78 -4.22 10.92
N LEU A 42 -8.31 -3.68 9.79
CA LEU A 42 -6.90 -3.33 9.62
C LEU A 42 -6.42 -2.22 10.56
N GLU A 43 -7.34 -1.48 11.18
CA GLU A 43 -7.01 -0.56 12.28
C GLU A 43 -6.34 -1.25 13.49
N LYS A 44 -6.46 -2.57 13.62
CA LYS A 44 -5.86 -3.37 14.71
C LYS A 44 -4.47 -3.90 14.38
N PHE A 45 -3.97 -3.66 13.16
CA PHE A 45 -2.71 -4.19 12.65
C PHE A 45 -1.81 -3.06 12.14
N GLN A 46 -0.50 -3.28 12.08
CA GLN A 46 0.45 -2.27 11.60
C GLN A 46 0.95 -2.61 10.19
N PRO A 47 1.13 -1.62 9.29
CA PRO A 47 0.75 -0.22 9.46
C PRO A 47 -0.78 -0.04 9.47
N THR A 48 -1.28 0.97 10.18
CA THR A 48 -2.72 1.28 10.22
C THR A 48 -3.20 2.16 9.06
N GLU A 49 -2.28 2.79 8.32
CA GLU A 49 -2.57 3.65 7.17
C GLU A 49 -1.37 3.70 6.23
N LEU A 50 -1.55 4.35 5.08
CA LEU A 50 -0.53 4.51 4.02
C LEU A 50 0.13 3.19 3.60
N PHE A 51 -0.65 2.12 3.44
CA PHE A 51 -0.14 0.83 2.98
C PHE A 51 0.71 0.97 1.72
N CYS A 52 0.28 1.79 0.76
CA CYS A 52 1.01 2.07 -0.47
C CYS A 52 2.38 2.75 -0.33
N ALA A 53 2.68 3.31 0.84
CA ALA A 53 4.01 3.78 1.22
C ALA A 53 4.73 2.82 2.17
N ARG A 54 3.99 2.24 3.13
CA ARG A 54 4.52 1.56 4.31
C ARG A 54 4.56 0.03 4.19
N GLY A 55 3.98 -0.52 3.14
CA GLY A 55 3.86 -1.96 2.93
C GLY A 55 2.55 -2.57 3.41
N GLN A 56 2.52 -3.90 3.48
CA GLN A 56 1.35 -4.68 3.85
C GLN A 56 1.11 -4.65 5.36
N SER A 57 -0.15 -4.77 5.79
CA SER A 57 -0.48 -4.95 7.20
C SER A 57 0.13 -6.24 7.77
N SER A 58 0.39 -6.27 9.08
CA SER A 58 0.78 -7.47 9.83
C SER A 58 -0.35 -8.47 10.04
N ALA A 59 -1.55 -8.22 9.49
CA ALA A 59 -2.68 -9.11 9.58
C ALA A 59 -2.43 -10.39 8.76
N THR A 60 -2.81 -11.54 9.32
CA THR A 60 -2.54 -12.88 8.74
C THR A 60 -3.83 -13.59 8.31
N GLY A 61 -3.70 -14.54 7.38
CA GLY A 61 -4.81 -15.43 6.99
C GLY A 61 -5.94 -14.75 6.20
N MET A 62 -5.64 -13.68 5.45
CA MET A 62 -6.65 -12.86 4.78
C MET A 62 -6.77 -13.16 3.30
N LYS A 63 -7.97 -12.97 2.76
CA LYS A 63 -8.22 -12.97 1.31
C LYS A 63 -8.48 -11.55 0.85
N LEU A 64 -7.91 -11.20 -0.31
CA LEU A 64 -8.19 -9.93 -0.95
C LEU A 64 -9.67 -9.83 -1.34
N PHE A 65 -10.32 -8.73 -0.94
CA PHE A 65 -11.73 -8.47 -1.18
C PHE A 65 -12.00 -6.99 -1.46
N GLY A 66 -12.05 -6.60 -2.74
CA GLY A 66 -12.43 -5.25 -3.18
C GLY A 66 -11.48 -4.12 -2.71
N CYS A 67 -10.97 -3.30 -3.62
CA CYS A 67 -10.31 -2.05 -3.26
C CYS A 67 -10.72 -0.97 -4.26
N PHE A 68 -10.97 0.26 -3.79
CA PHE A 68 -11.09 1.41 -4.69
C PHE A 68 -9.70 2.00 -5.04
N CYS A 69 -8.60 1.27 -4.81
CA CYS A 69 -7.23 1.77 -4.89
C CYS A 69 -6.95 2.63 -6.14
N SER A 70 -7.46 2.23 -7.31
CA SER A 70 -7.35 2.97 -8.58
C SER A 70 -8.08 4.32 -8.62
N GLY A 71 -9.06 4.54 -7.75
CA GLY A 71 -9.78 5.80 -7.55
C GLY A 71 -9.26 6.65 -6.38
N CYS A 72 -8.19 6.23 -5.70
CA CYS A 72 -7.57 7.02 -4.62
C CYS A 72 -6.78 8.19 -5.21
N GLU A 73 -6.84 9.36 -4.57
CA GLU A 73 -6.08 10.54 -5.00
C GLU A 73 -4.56 10.29 -4.98
N LEU A 74 -4.04 9.49 -4.03
CA LEU A 74 -2.62 9.10 -4.01
C LEU A 74 -2.23 8.25 -5.22
N TYR A 75 -3.13 7.39 -5.68
CA TYR A 75 -2.89 6.57 -6.87
C TYR A 75 -2.69 7.46 -8.09
N THR A 76 -3.51 8.49 -8.23
CA THR A 76 -3.44 9.46 -9.33
C THR A 76 -2.23 10.38 -9.18
N LYS A 77 -2.03 10.98 -7.99
CA LYS A 77 -0.94 11.91 -7.65
C LYS A 77 0.44 11.29 -7.89
N TYR A 78 0.63 10.02 -7.51
CA TYR A 78 1.91 9.30 -7.67
C TYR A 78 1.94 8.40 -8.92
N HIS A 79 0.97 8.54 -9.83
CA HIS A 79 0.85 7.75 -11.07
C HIS A 79 1.09 6.25 -10.87
N GLN A 80 0.46 5.66 -9.85
CA GLN A 80 0.67 4.27 -9.48
C GLN A 80 0.20 3.32 -10.58
N ARG A 81 0.87 2.16 -10.72
CA ARG A 81 0.49 1.11 -11.67
C ARG A 81 0.00 -0.09 -10.86
N GLY A 82 -1.28 -0.44 -10.99
CA GLY A 82 -1.89 -1.59 -10.33
C GLY A 82 -2.28 -1.31 -8.87
N GLY A 83 -3.19 -2.13 -8.34
CA GLY A 83 -3.69 -1.96 -6.98
C GLY A 83 -2.63 -2.25 -5.93
N PHE A 84 -2.41 -1.32 -5.00
CA PHE A 84 -1.60 -1.57 -3.81
C PHE A 84 -2.50 -2.14 -2.71
N TYR A 85 -2.45 -3.45 -2.55
CA TYR A 85 -3.31 -4.16 -1.61
C TYR A 85 -2.74 -4.11 -0.19
N CYS A 86 -3.55 -3.71 0.78
CA CYS A 86 -3.19 -3.62 2.19
C CYS A 86 -3.07 -4.99 2.89
N VAL A 87 -3.62 -6.04 2.27
CA VAL A 87 -3.55 -7.44 2.73
C VAL A 87 -2.93 -8.31 1.64
N ARG A 88 -2.21 -9.35 2.05
CA ARG A 88 -1.62 -10.34 1.15
C ARG A 88 -2.69 -11.30 0.61
N ARG A 89 -2.47 -11.88 -0.58
CA ARG A 89 -3.20 -13.05 -1.09
C ARG A 89 -2.68 -14.34 -0.47
#